data_AF-A0A353PV68-F1
#
_entry.id   AF-A0A353PV68-F1
#
_cell.length_a   1.000
_cell.length_b   1.000
_cell.length_c   1.000
_cell.angle_alpha   90.00
_cell.angle_beta   90.00
_cell.angle_gamma   90.00
#
_symmetry.space_group_name_H-M   'P 1'
#
loop_
_entity.id
_entity.type
_entity.pdbx_description
1 polymer ?
#
loop_
_entity_poly.entity_id
_entity_poly.type
_entity_poly.pdbx_seq_one_letter_code
_entity_poly.pdbx_strand_id
1 'polypeptide(L)'
;MLTTKNTISHTIEYSLDELQEIFKSNFSDRYSNAINGQPVYKITDNTLLPGETFREYPKNENICYANFKEYLSGENKIDDLIEVSNLGRIRINNNIKVQYHTDYGYLKINVNNYYYCVYRMVAETWCKCPVEKTSSEWHVHHINNNGFDNRPGNLIWVSSAEHRYIEKDKKVFEDIRKEIKDYLENNVENNFQINNVKDFIEDYYLLSGKQLDDLLRKYLSKYKYSRNDFPNLLLNSEWDFS
;
A
#
# COMPACT_ATOMS: atom_id res chain seq x y z
N MET A 1 14.28 -29.90 -21.18
CA MET A 1 14.81 -30.06 -19.81
C MET A 1 14.23 -28.95 -18.96
N LEU A 2 13.40 -29.30 -17.96
CA LEU A 2 12.97 -28.34 -16.94
C LEU A 2 14.18 -28.03 -16.08
N THR A 3 14.81 -26.88 -16.28
CA THR A 3 15.74 -26.33 -15.29
C THR A 3 14.93 -26.09 -14.03
N THR A 4 15.00 -27.01 -13.08
CA THR A 4 14.58 -26.78 -11.70
C THR A 4 15.30 -25.53 -11.22
N LYS A 5 14.60 -24.40 -11.13
CA LYS A 5 15.14 -23.23 -10.43
C LYS A 5 15.46 -23.70 -9.01
N ASN A 6 16.74 -23.66 -8.64
CA ASN A 6 17.15 -23.92 -7.27
C ASN A 6 16.49 -22.85 -6.40
N THR A 7 15.43 -23.24 -5.69
CA THR A 7 14.69 -22.35 -4.79
C THR A 7 15.28 -22.52 -3.40
N ILE A 8 15.60 -21.40 -2.74
CA ILE A 8 16.02 -21.36 -1.35
C ILE A 8 14.93 -20.66 -0.57
N SER A 9 14.58 -21.19 0.61
CA SER A 9 13.56 -20.62 1.48
C SER A 9 14.10 -20.40 2.89
N HIS A 10 13.69 -19.30 3.51
CA HIS A 10 13.84 -19.04 4.94
C HIS A 10 12.44 -18.83 5.52
N THR A 11 12.17 -19.44 6.66
CA THR A 11 10.88 -19.34 7.36
C THR A 11 11.14 -18.80 8.75
N ILE A 12 10.35 -17.79 9.13
CA ILE A 12 10.33 -17.21 10.48
C ILE A 12 8.92 -17.47 11.02
N GLU A 13 8.85 -18.02 12.22
CA GLU A 13 7.59 -18.25 12.93
C GLU A 13 7.44 -17.18 14.02
N TYR A 14 6.23 -16.65 14.16
CA TYR A 14 5.89 -15.71 15.21
C TYR A 14 4.71 -16.26 16.00
N SER A 15 4.76 -16.13 17.32
CA SER A 15 3.57 -16.23 18.16
C SER A 15 2.65 -15.03 17.93
N LEU A 16 1.37 -15.18 18.31
CA LEU A 16 0.41 -14.09 18.21
C LEU A 16 0.78 -12.90 19.10
N ASP A 17 1.40 -13.16 20.26
CA ASP A 17 1.84 -12.12 21.19
C ASP A 17 3.04 -11.35 20.62
N GLU A 18 4.01 -12.03 20.00
CA GLU A 18 5.12 -11.35 19.31
C GLU A 18 4.63 -10.43 18.20
N LEU A 19 3.69 -10.89 17.36
CA LEU A 19 3.10 -10.03 16.32
C LEU A 19 2.33 -8.86 16.93
N GLN A 20 1.60 -9.08 18.01
CA GLN A 20 0.87 -8.00 18.68
C GLN A 20 1.83 -6.95 19.29
N GLU A 21 2.95 -7.35 19.87
CA GLU A 21 3.96 -6.42 20.41
C GLU A 21 4.70 -5.65 19.32
N ILE A 22 5.05 -6.32 18.21
CA ILE A 22 5.58 -5.64 17.01
C ILE A 22 4.55 -4.63 16.50
N PHE A 23 3.27 -5.01 16.47
CA PHE A 23 2.19 -4.15 16.00
C PHE A 23 2.00 -2.90 16.88
N LYS A 24 2.01 -3.04 18.22
CA LYS A 24 1.85 -1.92 19.17
C LYS A 24 2.96 -0.87 19.06
N SER A 25 4.17 -1.29 18.72
CA SER A 25 5.36 -0.43 18.68
C SER A 25 5.52 0.34 17.37
N ASN A 26 4.72 0.04 16.34
CA ASN A 26 4.94 0.57 15.00
C ASN A 26 3.91 1.62 14.57
N PHE A 27 4.41 2.55 13.75
CA PHE A 27 3.64 3.60 13.11
C PHE A 27 3.69 3.44 11.59
N SER A 28 2.59 3.78 10.91
CA SER A 28 2.51 3.73 9.45
C SER A 28 3.33 4.86 8.83
N ASP A 29 4.57 4.56 8.44
CA ASP A 29 5.50 5.51 7.82
C ASP A 29 5.76 5.18 6.34
N ARG A 30 5.33 6.07 5.45
CA ARG A 30 5.55 5.93 4.00
C ARG A 30 7.03 5.87 3.59
N TYR A 31 7.96 6.31 4.44
CA TYR A 31 9.39 6.30 4.16
C TYR A 31 10.11 5.00 4.59
N SER A 32 9.41 4.08 5.26
CA SER A 32 9.96 2.75 5.60
C SER A 32 10.31 1.91 4.35
N ASN A 33 9.65 2.19 3.22
CA ASN A 33 9.95 1.64 1.91
C ASN A 33 10.22 2.78 0.92
N ALA A 34 11.40 3.38 1.02
CA ALA A 34 11.84 4.49 0.19
C ALA A 34 13.22 4.23 -0.42
N ILE A 35 13.45 4.80 -1.61
CA ILE A 35 14.76 4.83 -2.28
C ILE A 35 15.13 6.29 -2.48
N ASN A 36 16.34 6.67 -2.04
CA ASN A 36 16.85 8.03 -2.12
C ASN A 36 15.88 9.09 -1.53
N GLY A 37 15.20 8.75 -0.44
CA GLY A 37 14.23 9.63 0.22
C GLY A 37 12.87 9.75 -0.48
N GLN A 38 12.61 8.98 -1.54
CA GLN A 38 11.32 8.94 -2.21
C GLN A 38 10.59 7.61 -1.89
N PRO A 39 9.34 7.64 -1.40
CA PRO A 39 8.54 6.43 -1.22
C PRO A 39 8.43 5.63 -2.53
N VAL A 40 8.69 4.32 -2.47
CA VAL A 40 8.78 3.47 -3.67
C VAL A 40 7.51 3.52 -4.52
N TYR A 41 6.32 3.58 -3.90
CA TYR A 41 5.05 3.63 -4.63
C TYR A 41 4.84 4.91 -5.44
N LYS A 42 5.63 5.98 -5.17
CA LYS A 42 5.62 7.22 -5.95
C LYS A 42 6.60 7.18 -7.12
N ILE A 43 7.42 6.14 -7.25
CA ILE A 43 8.42 6.01 -8.32
C ILE A 43 7.84 5.21 -9.49
N THR A 44 7.33 5.92 -10.50
CA THR A 44 6.60 5.35 -11.64
C THR A 44 7.42 5.23 -12.91
N ASP A 45 8.69 5.64 -12.89
CA ASP A 45 9.57 5.39 -14.02
C ASP A 45 9.97 3.90 -14.08
N ASN A 46 10.25 3.41 -15.29
CA ASN A 46 10.54 2.01 -15.54
C ASN A 46 11.96 1.58 -15.12
N THR A 47 12.80 2.49 -14.61
CA THR A 47 14.16 2.15 -14.16
C THR A 47 14.09 1.16 -13.00
N LEU A 48 14.97 0.17 -13.03
CA LEU A 48 15.07 -0.80 -11.94
C LEU A 48 15.67 -0.13 -10.71
N LEU A 49 15.01 -0.28 -9.56
CA LEU A 49 15.52 0.24 -8.30
C LEU A 49 16.62 -0.68 -7.74
N PRO A 50 17.53 -0.18 -6.88
CA PRO A 50 18.56 -1.01 -6.26
C PRO A 50 17.97 -2.24 -5.55
N GLY A 51 18.42 -3.44 -5.93
CA GLY A 51 17.94 -4.70 -5.34
C GLY A 51 16.52 -5.11 -5.75
N GLU A 52 15.91 -4.39 -6.68
CA GLU A 52 14.58 -4.71 -7.17
C GLU A 52 14.61 -5.87 -8.17
N THR A 53 13.65 -6.77 -8.02
CA THR A 53 13.42 -7.89 -8.92
C THR A 53 11.92 -8.05 -9.12
N PHE A 54 11.53 -8.43 -10.33
CA PHE A 54 10.14 -8.67 -10.70
C PHE A 54 9.88 -10.16 -10.88
N ARG A 55 8.66 -10.59 -10.53
CA ARG A 55 8.12 -11.90 -10.85
C ARG A 55 6.78 -11.72 -11.55
N GLU A 56 6.51 -12.59 -12.51
CA GLU A 56 5.17 -12.68 -13.09
C GLU A 56 4.15 -13.02 -12.00
N TYR A 57 3.03 -12.30 -12.01
CA TYR A 57 1.93 -12.57 -11.10
C TYR A 57 1.32 -13.95 -11.44
N PRO A 58 1.20 -14.89 -10.48
CA PRO A 58 0.96 -16.30 -10.78
C PRO A 58 -0.43 -16.65 -11.33
N LYS A 59 -1.33 -15.67 -11.52
CA LYS A 59 -2.73 -15.83 -11.99
C LYS A 59 -3.43 -17.06 -11.37
N ASN A 60 -3.18 -17.32 -10.08
CA ASN A 60 -3.68 -18.51 -9.37
C ASN A 60 -5.01 -18.21 -8.67
N GLU A 61 -6.11 -18.65 -9.28
CA GLU A 61 -7.47 -18.47 -8.75
C GLU A 61 -7.71 -19.09 -7.38
N ASN A 62 -6.94 -20.10 -6.97
CA ASN A 62 -7.12 -20.70 -5.66
C ASN A 62 -6.62 -19.78 -4.55
N ILE A 63 -5.59 -18.96 -4.79
CA ILE A 63 -4.96 -18.10 -3.78
C ILE A 63 -5.49 -16.66 -3.88
N CYS A 64 -5.79 -16.21 -5.09
CA CYS A 64 -6.33 -14.89 -5.39
C CYS A 64 -7.60 -14.55 -4.57
N TYR A 65 -7.71 -13.31 -4.10
CA TYR A 65 -8.92 -12.83 -3.44
C TYR A 65 -10.17 -12.98 -4.32
N ALA A 66 -11.30 -13.36 -3.72
CA ALA A 66 -12.50 -13.81 -4.44
C ALA A 66 -12.96 -12.85 -5.55
N ASN A 67 -12.98 -11.55 -5.28
CA ASN A 67 -13.46 -10.56 -6.23
C ASN A 67 -12.48 -10.30 -7.38
N PHE A 68 -11.20 -10.69 -7.27
CA PHE A 68 -10.23 -10.53 -8.35
C PHE A 68 -10.18 -11.76 -9.27
N LYS A 69 -10.80 -12.89 -8.89
CA LYS A 69 -10.83 -14.13 -9.70
C LYS A 69 -11.49 -13.93 -11.06
N GLU A 70 -12.54 -13.11 -11.15
CA GLU A 70 -13.20 -12.80 -12.43
C GLU A 70 -12.27 -12.14 -13.44
N TYR A 71 -11.22 -11.45 -12.97
CA TYR A 71 -10.21 -10.82 -13.81
C TYR A 71 -9.05 -11.76 -14.17
N LEU A 72 -9.02 -12.98 -13.64
CA LEU A 72 -8.04 -14.00 -14.01
C LEU A 72 -8.57 -14.97 -15.07
N SER A 73 -9.87 -15.30 -15.02
CA SER A 73 -10.47 -16.30 -15.91
C SER A 73 -11.91 -16.06 -16.33
N GLY A 74 -12.55 -15.00 -15.82
CA GLY A 74 -13.92 -14.63 -16.19
C GLY A 74 -13.97 -13.79 -17.47
N GLU A 75 -15.15 -13.21 -17.73
CA GLU A 75 -15.39 -12.35 -18.90
C GLU A 75 -14.53 -11.08 -18.90
N ASN A 76 -14.12 -10.61 -17.73
CA ASN A 76 -13.27 -9.43 -17.53
C ASN A 76 -11.77 -9.78 -17.44
N LYS A 77 -11.38 -10.96 -17.93
CA LYS A 77 -10.02 -11.48 -17.84
C LYS A 77 -8.99 -10.47 -18.34
N ILE A 78 -7.93 -10.32 -17.55
CA ILE A 78 -6.76 -9.51 -17.89
C ILE A 78 -5.76 -10.37 -18.66
N ASP A 79 -5.65 -10.10 -19.95
CA ASP A 79 -4.62 -10.69 -20.80
C ASP A 79 -3.26 -10.00 -20.67
N ASP A 80 -3.23 -8.81 -20.05
CA ASP A 80 -1.98 -8.09 -19.79
C ASP A 80 -0.98 -8.93 -18.98
N LEU A 81 0.31 -8.71 -19.30
CA LEU A 81 1.41 -9.22 -18.49
C LEU A 81 1.50 -8.36 -17.22
N ILE A 82 1.28 -9.00 -16.08
CA ILE A 82 1.41 -8.38 -14.77
C ILE A 82 2.67 -8.93 -14.10
N GLU A 83 3.56 -8.03 -13.70
CA GLU A 83 4.74 -8.36 -12.91
C GLU A 83 4.73 -7.59 -11.59
N VAL A 84 5.15 -8.25 -10.52
CA VAL A 84 5.15 -7.69 -9.16
C VAL A 84 6.58 -7.66 -8.63
N SER A 85 7.02 -6.50 -8.19
CA SER A 85 8.35 -6.30 -7.64
C SER A 85 8.43 -6.64 -6.16
N ASN A 86 9.59 -7.10 -5.69
CA ASN A 86 9.88 -7.33 -4.27
C ASN A 86 9.90 -6.03 -3.43
N LEU A 87 9.85 -4.86 -4.06
CA LEU A 87 9.69 -3.57 -3.37
C LEU A 87 8.25 -3.06 -3.39
N GLY A 88 7.31 -3.86 -3.92
CA GLY A 88 5.89 -3.51 -3.98
C GLY A 88 5.50 -2.65 -5.18
N ARG A 89 6.34 -2.49 -6.20
CA ARG A 89 5.93 -1.88 -7.49
C ARG A 89 5.21 -2.90 -8.36
N ILE A 90 4.17 -2.45 -9.08
CA ILE A 90 3.45 -3.28 -10.03
C ILE A 90 3.69 -2.77 -11.44
N ARG A 91 4.06 -3.69 -12.34
CA ARG A 91 4.27 -3.42 -13.76
C ARG A 91 3.19 -4.13 -14.56
N ILE A 92 2.55 -3.40 -15.47
CA ILE A 92 1.58 -3.97 -16.40
C ILE A 92 2.00 -3.58 -17.81
N ASN A 93 2.16 -4.56 -18.69
CA ASN A 93 2.64 -4.37 -20.06
C ASN A 93 3.90 -3.48 -20.12
N ASN A 94 4.91 -3.86 -19.35
CA ASN A 94 6.20 -3.16 -19.23
C ASN A 94 6.17 -1.73 -18.67
N ASN A 95 5.05 -1.30 -18.08
CA ASN A 95 4.92 0.02 -17.49
C ASN A 95 4.61 -0.07 -15.99
N ILE A 96 5.44 0.58 -15.16
CA ILE A 96 5.14 0.75 -13.74
C ILE A 96 3.88 1.58 -13.59
N LYS A 97 2.90 1.06 -12.84
CA LYS A 97 1.62 1.71 -12.66
C LYS A 97 1.61 2.59 -11.42
N VAL A 98 0.86 3.69 -11.52
CA VAL A 98 0.54 4.54 -10.37
C VAL A 98 -0.22 3.70 -9.35
N GLN A 99 0.19 3.84 -8.09
CA GLN A 99 -0.51 3.24 -6.96
C GLN A 99 -1.31 4.33 -6.25
N TYR A 100 -2.55 4.02 -5.92
CA TYR A 100 -3.51 4.95 -5.35
C TYR A 100 -3.80 4.61 -3.89
N HIS A 101 -3.92 5.63 -3.05
CA HIS A 101 -4.49 5.49 -1.72
C HIS A 101 -5.99 5.53 -1.86
N THR A 102 -6.67 4.43 -1.52
CA THR A 102 -8.10 4.51 -1.23
C THR A 102 -8.34 4.90 0.20
N ASP A 103 -7.51 4.45 1.13
CA ASP A 103 -7.57 4.81 2.55
C ASP A 103 -6.13 4.95 3.06
N TYR A 104 -5.95 5.56 4.23
CA TYR A 104 -4.62 5.78 4.81
C TYR A 104 -3.87 4.44 4.97
N GLY A 105 -2.70 4.32 4.33
CA GLY A 105 -1.88 3.10 4.33
C GLY A 105 -2.32 2.02 3.33
N TYR A 106 -3.45 2.15 2.63
CA TYR A 106 -3.94 1.10 1.71
C TYR A 106 -3.73 1.48 0.25
N LEU A 107 -2.61 0.99 -0.30
CA LEU A 107 -2.25 1.16 -1.71
C LEU A 107 -3.00 0.16 -2.61
N LYS A 108 -3.58 0.69 -3.69
CA LYS A 108 -4.24 -0.07 -4.75
C LYS A 108 -3.71 0.29 -6.14
N ILE A 109 -3.82 -0.62 -7.08
CA ILE A 109 -3.60 -0.33 -8.50
C ILE A 109 -4.88 -0.55 -9.29
N ASN A 110 -5.06 0.22 -10.36
CA ASN A 110 -6.11 -0.03 -11.33
C ASN A 110 -5.63 -1.11 -12.31
N VAL A 111 -6.36 -2.21 -12.36
CA VAL A 111 -6.21 -3.28 -13.33
C VAL A 111 -7.54 -3.48 -14.02
N ASN A 112 -7.64 -3.10 -15.30
CA ASN A 112 -8.86 -3.20 -16.09
C ASN A 112 -10.12 -2.63 -15.38
N ASN A 113 -10.04 -1.40 -14.88
CA ASN A 113 -11.09 -0.71 -14.11
C ASN A 113 -11.40 -1.29 -12.72
N TYR A 114 -10.61 -2.26 -12.25
CA TYR A 114 -10.70 -2.80 -10.90
C TYR A 114 -9.53 -2.35 -10.03
N TYR A 115 -9.81 -1.85 -8.83
CA TYR A 115 -8.78 -1.46 -7.88
C TYR A 115 -8.39 -2.63 -6.99
N TYR A 116 -7.21 -3.19 -7.21
CA TYR A 116 -6.69 -4.30 -6.41
C TYR A 116 -5.57 -3.88 -5.46
N CYS A 117 -5.55 -4.46 -4.26
CA CYS A 117 -4.61 -4.10 -3.21
C CYS A 117 -3.18 -4.56 -3.55
N VAL A 118 -2.23 -3.64 -3.43
CA VAL A 118 -0.81 -3.91 -3.75
C VAL A 118 -0.22 -4.98 -2.85
N TYR A 119 -0.43 -4.87 -1.53
CA TYR A 119 0.07 -5.84 -0.55
C TYR A 119 -0.42 -7.27 -0.84
N ARG A 120 -1.67 -7.42 -1.32
CA ARG A 120 -2.22 -8.71 -1.75
C ARG A 120 -1.47 -9.26 -2.96
N MET A 121 -1.29 -8.46 -4.01
CA MET A 121 -0.55 -8.89 -5.19
C MET A 121 0.89 -9.31 -4.86
N VAL A 122 1.55 -8.58 -3.95
CA VAL A 122 2.88 -8.95 -3.47
C VAL A 122 2.84 -10.28 -2.73
N ALA A 123 1.98 -10.44 -1.74
CA ALA A 123 1.92 -11.68 -0.96
C ALA A 123 1.55 -12.90 -1.80
N GLU A 124 0.64 -12.76 -2.77
CA GLU A 124 0.24 -13.82 -3.71
C GLU A 124 1.38 -14.22 -4.66
N THR A 125 2.31 -13.32 -4.94
CA THR A 125 3.45 -13.57 -5.84
C THR A 125 4.70 -14.07 -5.10
N TRP A 126 4.93 -13.57 -3.89
CA TRP A 126 6.22 -13.72 -3.19
C TRP A 126 6.13 -14.57 -1.92
N CYS A 127 5.00 -14.56 -1.23
CA CYS A 127 4.85 -15.25 0.05
C CYS A 127 4.24 -16.65 -0.16
N LYS A 128 4.73 -17.62 0.61
CA LYS A 128 4.14 -18.96 0.63
C LYS A 128 2.77 -18.88 1.29
N CYS A 129 1.71 -19.18 0.54
CA CYS A 129 0.37 -19.32 1.11
C CYS A 129 0.32 -20.60 1.97
N PRO A 130 -0.23 -20.54 3.19
CA PRO A 130 -0.30 -21.70 4.09
C PRO A 130 -1.36 -22.72 3.66
N VAL A 131 -2.20 -22.38 2.67
CA VAL A 131 -3.28 -23.23 2.16
C VAL A 131 -3.23 -23.31 0.64
N GLU A 132 -3.78 -24.40 0.10
CA GLU A 132 -3.90 -24.58 -1.35
C GLU A 132 -4.96 -23.65 -1.96
N LYS A 133 -6.02 -23.35 -1.20
CA LYS A 133 -7.13 -22.49 -1.61
C LYS A 133 -7.55 -21.55 -0.48
N THR A 134 -7.44 -20.25 -0.72
CA THR A 134 -7.88 -19.21 0.19
C THR A 134 -9.40 -19.05 0.14
N SER A 135 -9.96 -18.61 1.27
CA SER A 135 -11.36 -18.21 1.42
C SER A 135 -11.41 -16.81 2.04
N SER A 136 -12.62 -16.33 2.39
CA SER A 136 -12.79 -15.10 3.18
C SER A 136 -12.09 -15.15 4.54
N GLU A 137 -11.69 -16.34 4.99
CA GLU A 137 -11.01 -16.53 6.28
C GLU A 137 -9.51 -16.24 6.24
N TRP A 138 -8.92 -16.04 5.05
CA TRP A 138 -7.48 -15.82 4.90
C TRP A 138 -7.16 -14.39 4.45
N HIS A 139 -6.37 -13.72 5.27
CA HIS A 139 -5.94 -12.34 5.11
C HIS A 139 -4.44 -12.28 4.94
N VAL A 140 -3.97 -11.19 4.34
CA VAL A 140 -2.56 -10.83 4.37
C VAL A 140 -2.43 -9.65 5.32
N HIS A 141 -1.47 -9.73 6.23
CA HIS A 141 -1.20 -8.73 7.24
C HIS A 141 0.21 -8.15 7.07
N HIS A 142 0.37 -6.87 7.39
CA HIS A 142 1.67 -6.20 7.47
C HIS A 142 2.25 -6.41 8.86
N ILE A 143 3.38 -7.13 8.97
CA ILE A 143 4.00 -7.48 10.25
C ILE A 143 4.27 -6.23 11.11
N ASN A 144 4.77 -5.16 10.48
CA ASN A 144 5.02 -3.88 11.15
C ASN A 144 3.81 -2.92 11.17
N ASN A 145 2.60 -3.36 10.80
CA ASN A 145 1.41 -2.51 10.70
C ASN A 145 1.54 -1.27 9.78
N ASN A 146 2.53 -1.26 8.89
CA ASN A 146 2.78 -0.17 7.96
C ASN A 146 2.32 -0.55 6.56
N GLY A 147 1.15 -0.04 6.16
CA GLY A 147 0.56 -0.33 4.85
C GLY A 147 1.34 0.22 3.64
N PHE A 148 2.30 1.11 3.87
CA PHE A 148 3.21 1.59 2.81
C PHE A 148 4.42 0.66 2.59
N ASP A 149 4.73 -0.21 3.56
CA ASP A 149 5.79 -1.21 3.45
C ASP A 149 5.25 -2.54 2.89
N ASN A 150 5.11 -2.59 1.57
CA ASN A 150 4.60 -3.75 0.86
C ASN A 150 5.69 -4.74 0.44
N ARG A 151 6.86 -4.74 1.10
CA ARG A 151 7.91 -5.72 0.81
C ARG A 151 7.48 -7.10 1.29
N PRO A 152 7.79 -8.20 0.57
CA PRO A 152 7.40 -9.56 0.97
C PRO A 152 7.83 -9.94 2.40
N GLY A 153 9.00 -9.46 2.84
CA GLY A 153 9.50 -9.71 4.20
C GLY A 153 8.66 -9.07 5.31
N ASN A 154 7.77 -8.15 4.96
CA ASN A 154 6.83 -7.51 5.88
C ASN A 154 5.39 -8.07 5.76
N LEU A 155 5.16 -9.08 4.92
CA LEU A 155 3.81 -9.60 4.65
C LEU A 155 3.67 -11.05 5.12
N ILE A 156 2.59 -11.33 5.86
CA ILE A 156 2.28 -12.66 6.37
C ILE A 156 0.82 -13.03 6.10
N TRP A 157 0.57 -14.30 5.78
CA TRP A 157 -0.78 -14.85 5.67
C TRP A 157 -1.28 -15.25 7.06
N VAL A 158 -2.48 -14.80 7.42
CA VAL A 158 -3.12 -15.08 8.71
C VAL A 158 -4.59 -15.41 8.50
N SER A 159 -5.17 -16.19 9.41
CA SER A 159 -6.60 -16.40 9.48
C SER A 159 -7.33 -15.17 10.03
N SER A 160 -8.65 -15.07 9.82
CA SER A 160 -9.48 -13.99 10.39
C SER A 160 -9.38 -13.91 11.91
N ALA A 161 -9.23 -15.05 12.58
CA ALA A 161 -9.14 -15.11 14.03
C ALA A 161 -7.81 -14.52 14.53
N GLU A 162 -6.71 -14.89 13.88
CA GLU A 162 -5.37 -14.37 14.18
C GLU A 162 -5.29 -12.87 13.85
N HIS A 163 -5.83 -12.44 12.70
CA HIS A 163 -5.89 -11.03 12.32
C HIS A 163 -6.61 -10.18 13.38
N ARG A 164 -7.80 -10.64 13.83
CA ARG A 164 -8.53 -9.97 14.92
C ARG A 164 -7.75 -9.94 16.23
N TYR A 165 -6.93 -10.94 16.50
CA TYR A 165 -6.12 -10.98 17.72
C TYR A 165 -5.01 -9.92 17.69
N ILE A 166 -4.29 -9.87 16.57
CA ILE A 166 -3.16 -8.95 16.36
C ILE A 166 -3.65 -7.49 16.42
N GLU A 167 -4.82 -7.19 15.83
CA GLU A 167 -5.33 -5.81 15.75
C GLU A 167 -6.05 -5.28 17.01
N LYS A 168 -6.15 -6.05 18.11
CA LYS A 168 -6.95 -5.66 19.29
C LYS A 168 -6.60 -4.28 19.87
N ASP A 169 -5.33 -3.91 19.85
CA ASP A 169 -4.80 -2.67 20.45
C ASP A 169 -4.30 -1.67 19.40
N LYS A 170 -4.94 -1.66 18.22
CA LYS A 170 -4.57 -0.74 17.13
C LYS A 170 -4.66 0.70 17.59
N LYS A 171 -3.58 1.48 17.38
CA LYS A 171 -3.61 2.93 17.54
C LYS A 171 -4.81 3.49 16.78
N VAL A 172 -5.60 4.31 17.45
CA VAL A 172 -6.81 4.88 16.86
C VAL A 172 -6.38 5.88 15.80
N PHE A 173 -6.92 5.77 14.58
CA PHE A 173 -6.60 6.70 13.49
C PHE A 173 -6.83 8.18 13.87
N GLU A 174 -7.70 8.44 14.84
CA GLU A 174 -7.92 9.77 15.39
C GLU A 174 -6.67 10.36 16.05
N ASP A 175 -5.86 9.55 16.75
CA ASP A 175 -4.62 10.04 17.37
C ASP A 175 -3.60 10.43 16.29
N ILE A 176 -3.47 9.61 15.25
CA ILE A 176 -2.60 9.88 14.10
C ILE A 176 -3.06 11.14 13.38
N ARG A 177 -4.37 11.27 13.15
CA ARG A 177 -4.99 12.45 12.53
C ARG A 177 -4.67 13.70 13.33
N LYS A 178 -4.80 13.64 14.66
CA LYS A 178 -4.51 14.76 15.56
C LYS A 178 -3.03 15.15 15.52
N GLU A 179 -2.11 14.20 15.60
CA GLU A 179 -0.67 14.47 15.51
C GLU A 179 -0.30 15.18 14.20
N ILE A 180 -0.85 14.71 13.07
CA ILE A 180 -0.61 15.32 11.76
C ILE A 180 -1.26 16.70 11.68
N LYS A 181 -2.47 16.87 12.23
CA LYS A 181 -3.16 18.16 12.29
C LYS A 181 -2.35 19.19 13.08
N ASP A 182 -1.94 18.83 14.29
CA ASP A 182 -1.14 19.68 15.18
C ASP A 182 0.18 20.07 14.49
N TYR A 183 0.83 19.13 13.79
CA TYR A 183 2.00 19.43 12.99
C TYR A 183 1.69 20.44 11.87
N LEU A 184 0.62 20.24 11.10
CA LEU A 184 0.23 21.16 10.02
C LEU A 184 -0.14 22.56 10.55
N GLU A 185 -0.88 22.66 11.67
CA GLU A 185 -1.27 23.94 12.26
C GLU A 185 -0.06 24.75 12.75
N ASN A 186 0.87 24.10 13.45
CA ASN A 186 2.06 24.74 14.00
C ASN A 186 3.07 25.18 12.92
N ASN A 187 2.95 24.64 11.71
CA ASN A 187 3.91 24.85 10.63
C ASN A 187 3.35 25.60 9.42
N VAL A 188 2.10 26.05 9.49
CA VAL A 188 1.43 26.66 8.34
C VAL A 188 2.09 27.96 7.87
N GLU A 189 2.69 28.72 8.78
CA GLU A 189 3.36 29.99 8.46
C GLU A 189 4.84 29.80 8.05
N ASN A 190 5.46 28.68 8.42
CA ASN A 190 6.87 28.41 8.14
C ASN A 190 7.09 28.00 6.67
N ASN A 191 8.17 28.47 6.05
CA ASN A 191 8.58 28.05 4.70
C ASN A 191 9.46 26.79 4.81
N PHE A 192 8.83 25.61 4.75
CA PHE A 192 9.55 24.33 4.82
C PHE A 192 10.23 23.93 3.51
N GLN A 193 11.20 23.00 3.62
CA GLN A 193 11.65 22.22 2.47
C GLN A 193 10.45 21.47 1.87
N ILE A 194 10.19 21.77 0.60
CA ILE A 194 9.00 21.47 -0.20
C ILE A 194 8.57 19.99 -0.25
N ASN A 195 9.45 19.04 0.12
CA ASN A 195 9.24 17.63 -0.19
C ASN A 195 8.27 16.90 0.76
N ASN A 196 8.03 17.40 1.97
CA ASN A 196 7.25 16.65 2.96
C ASN A 196 5.83 17.19 3.18
N VAL A 197 5.54 18.46 2.81
CA VAL A 197 4.22 19.06 3.07
C VAL A 197 3.11 18.39 2.27
N LYS A 198 3.36 18.02 1.01
CA LYS A 198 2.37 17.30 0.19
C LYS A 198 1.97 15.97 0.81
N ASP A 199 2.92 15.28 1.41
CA ASP A 199 2.69 13.98 2.06
C ASP A 199 1.81 14.12 3.30
N PHE A 200 2.08 15.12 4.16
CA PHE A 200 1.22 15.42 5.30
C PHE A 200 -0.19 15.84 4.88
N ILE A 201 -0.33 16.58 3.77
CA ILE A 201 -1.63 16.93 3.20
C ILE A 201 -2.37 15.67 2.72
N GLU A 202 -1.71 14.77 2.00
CA GLU A 202 -2.30 13.48 1.56
C GLU A 202 -2.78 12.67 2.77
N ASP A 203 -1.93 12.53 3.78
CA ASP A 203 -2.24 11.74 4.97
C ASP A 203 -3.40 12.34 5.76
N TYR A 204 -3.36 13.65 6.03
CA TYR A 204 -4.42 14.34 6.75
C TYR A 204 -5.75 14.27 6.00
N TYR A 205 -5.74 14.42 4.68
CA TYR A 205 -6.93 14.28 3.85
C TYR A 205 -7.54 12.88 3.96
N LEU A 206 -6.72 11.83 3.85
CA LEU A 206 -7.18 10.44 3.98
C LEU A 206 -7.72 10.14 5.38
N LEU A 207 -7.04 10.62 6.42
CA LEU A 207 -7.43 10.42 7.82
C LEU A 207 -8.66 11.25 8.22
N SER A 208 -8.92 12.37 7.55
CA SER A 208 -10.10 13.22 7.76
C SER A 208 -11.34 12.75 6.99
N GLY A 209 -11.37 11.47 6.58
CA GLY A 209 -12.49 10.93 5.82
C GLY A 209 -12.64 11.58 4.45
N LYS A 210 -11.53 12.02 3.85
CA LYS A 210 -11.48 12.64 2.50
C LYS A 210 -12.24 13.96 2.40
N GLN A 211 -12.28 14.73 3.49
CA GLN A 211 -12.89 16.05 3.55
C GLN A 211 -11.85 17.16 3.46
N LEU A 212 -12.17 18.23 2.71
CA LEU A 212 -11.36 19.44 2.63
C LEU A 212 -11.82 20.47 3.67
N ASP A 213 -11.14 20.47 4.82
CA ASP A 213 -11.34 21.47 5.87
C ASP A 213 -10.54 22.77 5.62
N ASP A 214 -10.71 23.74 6.50
CA ASP A 214 -10.07 25.06 6.40
C ASP A 214 -8.54 24.98 6.43
N LEU A 215 -7.98 24.03 7.18
CA LEU A 215 -6.54 23.84 7.29
C LEU A 215 -5.97 23.37 5.94
N LEU A 216 -6.59 22.35 5.33
CA LEU A 216 -6.21 21.90 3.99
C LEU A 216 -6.36 23.01 2.96
N ARG A 217 -7.49 23.73 2.96
CA ARG A 217 -7.71 24.87 2.04
C ARG A 217 -6.64 25.94 2.16
N LYS A 218 -6.19 26.25 3.39
CA LYS A 218 -5.11 27.21 3.64
C LYS A 218 -3.78 26.74 3.03
N TYR A 219 -3.44 25.46 3.19
CA TYR A 219 -2.24 24.88 2.59
C TYR A 219 -2.31 24.85 1.05
N LEU A 220 -3.43 24.41 0.48
CA LEU A 220 -3.62 24.35 -0.96
C LEU A 220 -3.51 25.74 -1.60
N SER A 221 -4.11 26.76 -0.98
CA SER A 221 -4.00 28.15 -1.41
C SER A 221 -2.57 28.70 -1.28
N LYS A 222 -1.93 28.52 -0.11
CA LYS A 222 -0.56 29.01 0.15
C LYS A 222 0.45 28.50 -0.88
N TYR A 223 0.38 27.22 -1.22
CA TYR A 223 1.32 26.58 -2.15
C TYR A 223 0.81 26.52 -3.61
N LYS A 224 -0.39 27.05 -3.88
CA LYS A 224 -1.06 26.97 -5.18
C LYS A 224 -1.17 25.53 -5.71
N TYR A 225 -1.41 24.58 -4.80
CA TYR A 225 -1.58 23.20 -5.18
C TYR A 225 -2.97 22.97 -5.78
N SER A 226 -2.99 22.07 -6.76
CA SER A 226 -4.18 21.61 -7.46
C SER A 226 -4.35 20.11 -7.25
N ARG A 227 -5.45 19.55 -7.79
CA ARG A 227 -5.64 18.10 -7.83
C ARG A 227 -4.46 17.34 -8.44
N ASN A 228 -3.84 17.90 -9.49
CA ASN A 228 -2.77 17.24 -10.24
C ASN A 228 -1.49 17.07 -9.42
N ASP A 229 -1.35 17.82 -8.31
CA ASP A 229 -0.22 17.71 -7.39
C ASP A 229 -0.26 16.44 -6.52
N PHE A 230 -1.40 15.74 -6.49
CA PHE A 230 -1.66 14.58 -5.63
C PHE A 230 -2.07 13.34 -6.45
N PRO A 231 -1.26 12.89 -7.43
CA PRO A 231 -1.66 11.88 -8.40
C PRO A 231 -2.01 10.52 -7.77
N ASN A 232 -1.50 10.24 -6.57
CA ASN A 232 -1.74 8.99 -5.84
C ASN A 232 -3.04 9.00 -5.02
N LEU A 233 -3.78 10.10 -4.89
CA LEU A 233 -5.08 10.07 -4.19
C LEU A 233 -6.18 9.56 -5.12
N LEU A 234 -6.98 8.58 -4.67
CA LEU A 234 -8.22 8.23 -5.35
C LEU A 234 -9.35 9.13 -4.82
N LEU A 235 -9.80 10.10 -5.61
CA LEU A 235 -10.85 11.03 -5.21
C LEU A 235 -12.17 10.70 -5.89
N ASN A 236 -13.27 10.76 -5.13
CA ASN A 236 -14.63 10.58 -5.66
C ASN A 236 -15.25 11.89 -6.17
N SER A 237 -14.67 13.04 -5.83
CA SER A 237 -15.15 14.36 -6.22
C SER A 237 -13.98 15.29 -6.54
N GLU A 238 -14.22 16.25 -7.43
CA GLU A 238 -13.25 17.32 -7.70
C GLU A 238 -13.06 18.17 -6.44
N TRP A 239 -11.82 18.57 -6.17
CA TRP A 239 -11.54 19.61 -5.18
C TRP A 239 -12.00 20.94 -5.79
N ASP A 240 -13.18 21.43 -5.38
CA ASP A 240 -13.65 22.76 -5.79
C ASP A 240 -12.95 23.82 -4.93
N PHE A 241 -12.24 24.72 -5.62
CA PHE A 241 -11.36 25.74 -5.07
C PHE A 241 -12.03 27.14 -5.08
N SER A 242 -13.35 27.21 -5.23
CA SER A 242 -14.11 28.45 -5.16
C SER A 242 -14.15 29.08 -3.76
#